data_AF-A0A8I1Y4Y0-F1
#
_entry.id   AF-A0A8I1Y4Y0-F1
#
_cell.length_a   1.000
_cell.length_b   1.000
_cell.length_c   1.000
_cell.angle_alpha   90.00
_cell.angle_beta   90.00
_cell.angle_gamma   90.00
#
_symmetry.space_group_name_H-M   'P 1'
#
loop_
_entity.id
_entity.type
_entity.pdbx_description
1 polymer ?
#
loop_
_entity_poly.entity_id
_entity_poly.type
_entity_poly.pdbx_seq_one_letter_code
_entity_poly.pdbx_strand_id
1 'polypeptide(L)' 'MTPEDMLAELLDDNKRMTTLLREAHAVCEEHNDVASTSLIENWIDEAERRTWFLYECTRGKD' A
#
# COMPACT_ATOMS: atom_id res chain seq x y z
N MET A 1 13.18 19.01 -0.33
CA MET A 1 11.84 18.40 -0.32
C MET A 1 10.89 19.34 0.37
N THR A 2 9.78 19.65 -0.29
CA THR A 2 8.63 20.33 0.32
C THR A 2 7.76 19.33 1.07
N PRO A 3 6.88 19.77 1.98
CA PRO A 3 5.89 18.88 2.59
C PRO A 3 5.04 18.14 1.54
N GLU A 4 4.71 18.80 0.42
CA GLU A 4 4.00 18.21 -0.70
C GLU A 4 4.81 17.10 -1.38
N ASP A 5 6.11 17.30 -1.61
CA ASP A 5 6.98 16.27 -2.17
C ASP A 5 7.06 15.04 -1.26
N MET A 6 7.13 15.25 0.07
CA MET A 6 7.19 14.15 1.04
C MET A 6 5.89 13.33 1.06
N LEU A 7 4.73 13.98 0.90
CA LEU A 7 3.44 13.28 0.81
C LEU A 7 3.28 12.55 -0.52
N ALA A 8 3.80 13.10 -1.61
CA ALA A 8 3.82 12.43 -2.92
C ALA A 8 4.72 11.19 -2.91
N GLU A 9 5.91 11.29 -2.32
CA GLU A 9 6.81 10.14 -2.13
C GLU A 9 6.14 9.06 -1.27
N LEU A 10 5.55 9.45 -0.14
CA LEU A 10 4.85 8.52 0.75
C LEU A 10 3.63 7.85 0.07
N LEU A 11 2.92 8.57 -0.80
CA LEU A 11 1.83 8.01 -1.62
C LEU A 11 2.35 6.91 -2.55
N ASP A 12 3.43 7.18 -3.28
CA ASP A 12 4.02 6.23 -4.22
C ASP A 12 4.64 5.02 -3.50
N ASP A 13 5.22 5.23 -2.32
CA ASP A 13 5.70 4.15 -1.46
C ASP A 13 4.56 3.23 -0.99
N ASN A 14 3.38 3.77 -0.66
CA ASN A 14 2.22 2.94 -0.29
C ASN A 14 1.69 2.14 -1.49
N LYS A 15 1.69 2.71 -2.70
CA LYS A 15 1.35 1.95 -3.92
C LYS A 15 2.35 0.81 -4.15
N ARG A 16 3.65 1.09 -3.98
CA ARG A 16 4.71 0.08 -4.10
C ARG A 16 4.56 -1.01 -3.05
N MET A 17 4.24 -0.64 -1.81
CA MET A 17 3.96 -1.58 -0.72
C MET A 17 2.79 -2.50 -1.07
N THR A 18 1.69 -1.99 -1.61
CA THR A 18 0.56 -2.83 -2.07
C THR A 18 0.99 -3.82 -3.14
N THR A 19 1.81 -3.41 -4.12
CA THR A 19 2.33 -4.34 -5.16
C THR A 19 3.17 -5.45 -4.53
N LEU A 20 4.12 -5.11 -3.65
CA LEU A 20 4.97 -6.08 -2.97
C LEU A 20 4.17 -7.03 -2.08
N LEU A 21 3.13 -6.54 -1.40
CA LEU A 21 2.24 -7.36 -0.60
C LEU A 21 1.44 -8.35 -1.46
N ARG A 22 0.98 -7.95 -2.65
CA ARG A 22 0.33 -8.87 -3.59
C ARG A 22 1.28 -9.95 -4.11
N GLU A 23 2.53 -9.60 -4.38
CA GLU A 23 3.55 -10.58 -4.76
C GLU A 23 3.84 -11.57 -3.62
N ALA A 24 3.98 -11.07 -2.38
CA ALA A 24 4.16 -11.92 -1.20
C ALA A 24 2.94 -12.80 -0.92
N HIS A 25 1.72 -12.27 -1.08
CA HIS A 25 0.48 -13.02 -0.95
C HIS A 25 0.45 -14.21 -1.91
N ALA A 26 0.79 -13.98 -3.19
CA ALA A 26 0.82 -15.04 -4.20
C ALA A 26 1.81 -16.17 -3.84
N VAL A 27 2.98 -15.84 -3.28
CA VAL A 27 3.95 -16.84 -2.80
C VAL A 27 3.38 -17.66 -1.65
N CYS A 28 2.73 -17.02 -0.67
CA CYS A 28 2.09 -17.72 0.45
C CYS A 28 0.92 -18.59 -0.02
N GLU A 29 0.11 -18.09 -0.96
CA GLU A 29 -1.01 -18.81 -1.57
C GLU A 29 -0.54 -20.08 -2.29
N GLU A 30 0.52 -19.98 -3.11
CA GLU A 30 1.12 -21.14 -3.80
C GLU A 30 1.52 -22.27 -2.83
N HIS A 31 1.95 -21.90 -1.62
CA HIS A 31 2.38 -22.85 -0.59
C HIS A 31 1.28 -23.22 0.42
N ASN A 32 0.04 -22.78 0.20
CA ASN A 32 -1.09 -22.96 1.12
C ASN A 32 -0.83 -22.43 2.55
N ASP A 33 -0.02 -21.38 2.68
CA ASP A 33 0.20 -20.69 3.96
C ASP A 33 -0.94 -19.70 4.25
N VAL A 34 -2.05 -20.26 4.73
CA VAL A 34 -3.28 -19.53 5.06
C VAL A 34 -3.05 -18.47 6.15
N ALA A 35 -2.13 -18.73 7.08
CA ALA A 35 -1.87 -17.80 8.18
C ALA A 35 -1.22 -16.51 7.65
N SER A 36 -0.22 -16.64 6.79
CA SER A 36 0.47 -15.49 6.22
C SER A 36 -0.38 -14.75 5.19
N THR A 37 -1.14 -15.44 4.33
CA THR A 37 -2.06 -14.76 3.39
C THR A 37 -3.08 -13.89 4.13
N SER A 38 -3.66 -14.41 5.22
CA SER A 38 -4.64 -13.67 6.04
C SER A 38 -4.05 -12.39 6.66
N LEU A 39 -2.77 -12.40 7.07
CA LEU A 39 -2.10 -11.20 7.58
C LEU A 39 -1.83 -10.20 6.46
N ILE A 40 -1.36 -10.69 5.31
CA ILE A 40 -1.03 -9.86 4.16
C ILE A 40 -2.27 -9.16 3.60
N GLU A 41 -3.43 -9.82 3.56
CA GLU A 41 -4.70 -9.21 3.13
C GLU A 41 -5.08 -8.00 3.99
N ASN A 42 -4.95 -8.08 5.31
CA ASN A 42 -5.17 -6.93 6.19
C ASN A 42 -4.22 -5.78 5.87
N TRP A 43 -2.94 -6.07 5.60
CA TRP A 43 -1.97 -5.04 5.25
C TRP A 43 -2.20 -4.42 3.87
N ILE A 44 -2.70 -5.19 2.91
CA ILE A 44 -3.12 -4.69 1.58
C ILE A 44 -4.23 -3.67 1.78
N ASP A 45 -5.31 -4.03 2.49
CA ASP A 45 -6.44 -3.14 2.75
C ASP A 45 -6.01 -1.84 3.43
N GLU A 46 -5.10 -1.92 4.40
CA GLU A 46 -4.56 -0.75 5.08
C GLU A 46 -3.69 0.12 4.16
N ALA A 47 -2.84 -0.48 3.30
CA ALA A 47 -1.98 0.24 2.37
C ALA A 47 -2.80 0.94 1.28
N GLU A 48 -3.86 0.30 0.79
CA GLU A 48 -4.80 0.91 -0.16
C GLU A 48 -5.58 2.07 0.48
N ARG A 49 -6.02 1.90 1.74
CA ARG A 49 -6.66 2.99 2.49
C ARG A 49 -5.71 4.18 2.67
N ARG A 50 -4.44 3.94 3.04
CA ARG A 50 -3.41 5.00 3.13
C ARG A 50 -3.18 5.68 1.79
N THR A 51 -3.12 4.91 0.69
CA THR A 51 -3.01 5.45 -0.67
C THR A 51 -4.15 6.40 -0.98
N TRP A 52 -5.39 6.01 -0.69
CA TRP A 52 -6.56 6.88 -0.87
C TRP A 52 -6.47 8.16 -0.03
N PHE A 53 -6.15 8.05 1.27
CA PHE A 53 -6.02 9.23 2.14
C PHE A 53 -4.93 10.19 1.66
N LEU A 54 -3.74 9.68 1.32
CA LEU A 54 -2.61 10.50 0.86
C LEU A 54 -2.91 11.17 -0.49
N TYR A 55 -3.60 10.46 -1.38
CA TYR A 55 -4.09 11.04 -2.62
C TYR A 55 -5.05 12.20 -2.34
N GLU A 56 -6.08 12.00 -1.51
CA GLU A 56 -7.02 13.07 -1.17
C GLU A 56 -6.35 14.26 -0.45
N CYS A 57 -5.36 14.02 0.41
CA CYS A 57 -4.58 15.08 1.06
C CYS A 57 -3.72 15.91 0.09
N THR A 58 -3.34 15.35 -1.05
CA THR A 58 -2.46 16.00 -2.05
C THR A 58 -3.21 16.59 -3.24
N ARG A 59 -4.54 16.39 -3.34
CA ARG A 59 -5.40 16.96 -4.39
C ARG A 59 -5.60 18.48 -4.33
N GLY A 60 -5.23 19.14 -3.23
CA GLY A 60 -5.46 20.57 -3.01
C GLY A 60 -4.34 21.45 -3.55
N LYS A 61 -4.33 21.71 -4.86
CA LYS A 61 -3.79 22.92 -5.54
C LYS A 61 -4.22 22.89 -7.02
N ASP A 62 -5.52 23.09 -7.23
CA ASP A 62 -5.99 23.86 -8.39
C ASP A 62 -6.10 25.33 -7.96
#